data_AF-A0A933PSC2-F1
#
_entry.id   AF-A0A933PSC2-F1
#
_cell.length_a   1.000
_cell.length_b   1.000
_cell.length_c   1.000
_cell.angle_alpha   90.00
_cell.angle_beta   90.00
_cell.angle_gamma   90.00
#
_symmetry.space_group_name_H-M   'P 1'
#
loop_
_entity.id
_entity.type
_entity.pdbx_description
1 polymer ?
#
loop_
_entity_poly.entity_id
_entity_poly.type
_entity_poly.pdbx_seq_one_letter_code
_entity_poly.pdbx_strand_id
1 'polypeptide(L)'
;MIENLVKKISWARPKNKAGLDIGSYAIKIVEISQGPEKATLVGLGSRKVRGLPKEALADSIKALAEEALVSAKDLNISVSGPSVIVRLISMPKMTSEDLKGAIRFEAEKFIPFDI
;
A
#
# COMPACT_ATOMS: atom_id res chain seq x y z
N MET A 1 17.32 36.60 -1.24
CA MET A 1 16.36 36.71 -0.12
C MET A 1 15.01 36.04 -0.42
N ILE A 2 14.59 35.95 -1.69
CA ILE A 2 13.31 35.31 -2.11
C ILE A 2 13.38 33.76 -2.09
N GLU A 3 14.52 33.15 -2.40
CA GLU A 3 14.68 31.68 -2.39
C GLU A 3 14.44 31.03 -1.01
N ASN A 4 14.77 31.74 0.08
CA ASN A 4 14.52 31.26 1.43
C ASN A 4 13.05 31.40 1.88
N LEU A 5 12.26 32.24 1.21
CA LEU A 5 10.81 32.31 1.43
C LEU A 5 10.10 31.09 0.82
N VAL A 6 10.50 30.67 -0.38
CA VAL A 6 9.91 29.50 -1.06
C VAL A 6 10.17 28.21 -0.27
N LYS A 7 11.35 28.06 0.36
CA LYS A 7 11.66 26.93 1.25
C LYS A 7 10.92 26.96 2.58
N LYS A 8 10.55 28.15 3.10
CA LYS A 8 9.77 28.32 4.34
C LYS A 8 8.27 28.15 4.16
N ILE A 9 7.76 28.24 2.93
CA ILE A 9 6.41 27.82 2.56
C ILE A 9 6.45 26.30 2.27
N SER A 10 7.06 25.52 3.16
CA SER A 10 6.69 24.11 3.30
C SER A 10 5.43 24.10 4.17
N TRP A 11 4.31 24.54 3.58
CA TRP A 11 3.01 24.01 4.02
C TRP A 11 3.22 22.50 4.06
N ALA A 12 3.04 21.89 5.23
CA ALA A 12 3.14 20.45 5.36
C ALA A 12 2.22 19.88 4.27
N ARG A 13 2.82 19.37 3.18
CA ARG A 13 2.05 18.77 2.11
C ARG A 13 1.17 17.74 2.82
N PRO A 14 -0.16 17.76 2.63
CA PRO A 14 -1.02 16.70 3.10
C PRO A 14 -0.30 15.39 2.83
N LYS A 15 -0.25 14.52 3.84
CA LYS A 15 0.41 13.22 3.67
C LYS A 15 -0.41 12.44 2.65
N ASN A 16 -0.09 12.62 1.37
CA ASN A 16 -0.76 11.92 0.30
C ASN A 16 -0.56 10.43 0.52
N LYS A 17 -1.61 9.66 0.26
CA LYS A 17 -1.58 8.20 0.32
C LYS A 17 -1.88 7.68 -1.06
N ALA A 18 -0.97 6.88 -1.59
CA ALA A 18 -1.17 6.17 -2.83
C ALA A 18 -1.50 4.70 -2.55
N GLY A 19 -2.52 4.19 -3.22
CA GLY A 19 -2.91 2.78 -3.24
C GLY A 19 -2.62 2.17 -4.60
N LEU A 20 -2.03 0.98 -4.61
CA LEU A 20 -1.77 0.19 -5.81
C LEU A 20 -2.47 -1.17 -5.68
N ASP A 21 -3.41 -1.43 -6.60
CA ASP A 21 -4.08 -2.71 -6.74
C ASP A 21 -3.49 -3.47 -7.93
N ILE A 22 -3.01 -4.69 -7.68
CA ILE A 22 -2.36 -5.55 -8.68
C ILE A 22 -3.29 -6.73 -8.96
N GLY A 23 -4.15 -6.55 -9.96
CA GLY A 23 -5.05 -7.59 -10.45
C GLY A 23 -4.48 -8.38 -11.62
N SER A 24 -5.03 -9.57 -11.85
CA SER A 24 -4.68 -10.41 -13.01
C SER A 24 -5.10 -9.79 -14.35
N TYR A 25 -6.10 -8.91 -14.33
CA TYR A 25 -6.58 -8.20 -15.53
C TYR A 25 -5.89 -6.86 -15.74
N ALA A 26 -5.77 -6.08 -14.66
CA ALA A 26 -5.28 -4.72 -14.70
C ALA A 26 -4.57 -4.36 -13.38
N ILE A 27 -3.58 -3.48 -13.48
CA ILE A 27 -3.05 -2.73 -12.34
C ILE A 27 -3.79 -1.39 -12.24
N LYS A 28 -4.01 -0.91 -11.02
CA LYS A 28 -4.70 0.35 -10.75
C LYS A 28 -3.95 1.12 -9.68
N ILE A 29 -3.80 2.42 -9.88
CA ILE A 29 -3.17 3.31 -8.90
C ILE A 29 -4.09 4.48 -8.61
N VAL A 30 -4.16 4.84 -7.34
CA VAL A 30 -4.95 5.97 -6.84
C VAL A 30 -4.10 6.71 -5.83
N GLU A 31 -3.99 8.03 -5.94
CA GLU A 31 -3.42 8.88 -4.89
C GLU A 31 -4.49 9.83 -4.37
N ILE A 32 -4.62 9.86 -3.04
CA ILE A 32 -5.50 10.79 -2.35
C ILE A 32 -4.69 11.74 -1.48
N SER A 33 -5.09 13.00 -1.47
CA SER A 33 -4.66 13.99 -0.50
C SER A 33 -5.71 14.07 0.61
N GLN A 34 -5.30 13.82 1.85
CA GLN A 34 -6.21 13.87 2.99
C GLN A 34 -6.18 15.25 3.65
N GLY A 35 -7.24 16.02 3.44
CA GLY A 35 -7.51 17.24 4.20
C GLY A 35 -8.21 16.93 5.53
N PRO A 36 -8.42 17.96 6.39
CA PRO A 36 -9.05 17.79 7.70
C PRO A 36 -10.47 17.19 7.65
N GLU A 37 -11.25 17.53 6.62
CA GLU A 37 -12.66 17.10 6.50
C GLU A 37 -12.95 16.24 5.26
N LYS A 38 -12.13 16.37 4.21
CA LYS A 38 -12.36 15.74 2.91
C LYS A 38 -11.08 15.16 2.35
N ALA A 39 -11.20 13.98 1.73
CA ALA A 39 -10.19 13.43 0.86
C ALA A 39 -10.39 13.96 -0.56
N THR A 40 -9.30 14.30 -1.24
CA THR A 40 -9.31 14.72 -2.64
C THR A 40 -8.50 13.72 -3.46
N LEU A 41 -9.08 13.26 -4.56
CA LEU A 41 -8.35 12.46 -5.55
C LEU A 41 -7.34 13.36 -6.28
N VAL A 42 -6.06 13.01 -6.19
CA VAL A 42 -4.97 13.77 -6.82
C VAL A 42 -4.21 12.98 -7.88
N GLY A 43 -4.38 11.66 -7.93
CA GLY A 43 -3.84 10.79 -8.99
C GLY A 43 -4.75 9.58 -9.21
N LEU A 44 -4.93 9.19 -10.47
CA LEU A 44 -5.71 8.01 -10.84
C LEU A 44 -5.14 7.43 -12.13
N GLY A 45 -4.93 6.12 -12.16
CA GLY A 45 -4.53 5.40 -13.35
C GLY A 45 -4.97 3.94 -13.33
N SER A 46 -5.19 3.38 -14.51
CA SER A 46 -5.43 1.94 -14.69
C SER A 46 -4.78 1.48 -15.98
N ARG A 47 -4.12 0.32 -15.94
CA ARG A 47 -3.48 -0.30 -17.11
C ARG A 47 -3.83 -1.77 -17.17
N LYS A 48 -4.27 -2.25 -18.34
CA LYS A 48 -4.50 -3.68 -18.59
C LYS A 48 -3.16 -4.41 -18.61
N VAL A 49 -3.05 -5.49 -17.84
CA VAL A 49 -1.83 -6.32 -17.74
C VAL A 49 -2.07 -7.79 -18.08
N ARG A 50 -3.31 -8.17 -18.39
CA ARG A 50 -3.63 -9.54 -18.81
C ARG A 50 -2.80 -9.94 -20.03
N GLY A 51 -2.02 -11.01 -19.90
CA GLY A 51 -1.16 -11.53 -20.95
C GLY A 51 0.22 -10.89 -21.01
N LEU A 52 0.54 -9.94 -20.12
CA LEU A 52 1.90 -9.44 -19.98
C LEU A 52 2.80 -10.50 -19.32
N PRO A 53 4.07 -10.64 -19.76
CA PRO A 53 5.09 -11.37 -19.02
C PRO A 53 5.23 -10.80 -17.60
N LYS A 54 5.49 -11.65 -16.62
CA LYS A 54 5.63 -11.22 -15.21
C LYS A 54 6.78 -10.24 -15.03
N GLU A 55 7.82 -10.41 -15.85
CA GLU A 55 9.04 -9.59 -15.87
C GLU A 55 8.72 -8.15 -16.29
N ALA A 56 7.69 -7.95 -17.13
CA ALA A 56 7.26 -6.63 -17.59
C ALA A 56 6.30 -5.91 -16.62
N LEU A 57 5.86 -6.57 -15.55
CA LEU A 57 4.90 -6.00 -14.60
C LEU A 57 5.49 -4.82 -13.83
N ALA A 58 6.76 -4.91 -13.42
CA ALA A 58 7.43 -3.86 -12.68
C ALA A 58 7.51 -2.55 -13.48
N ASP A 59 7.89 -2.64 -14.76
CA ASP A 59 7.96 -1.46 -15.63
C ASP A 59 6.58 -0.92 -15.97
N SER A 60 5.57 -1.79 -16.10
CA SER A 60 4.17 -1.37 -16.26
C SER A 60 3.65 -0.58 -15.05
N ILE A 61 4.04 -0.96 -13.84
CA ILE A 61 3.68 -0.25 -12.60
C ILE A 61 4.36 1.12 -12.56
N LYS A 62 5.66 1.20 -12.88
CA LYS A 62 6.41 2.48 -12.92
C LYS A 62 5.80 3.44 -13.94
N ALA A 63 5.59 2.97 -15.17
CA ALA A 63 4.99 3.78 -16.22
C ALA A 63 3.59 4.28 -15.82
N LEU A 64 2.77 3.43 -15.20
CA LEU A 64 1.46 3.84 -14.73
C LEU A 64 1.53 4.91 -13.61
N ALA A 65 2.48 4.79 -12.68
CA ALA A 65 2.67 5.77 -11.62
C ALA A 65 3.10 7.13 -12.17
N GLU A 66 3.98 7.15 -13.17
CA GLU A 66 4.39 8.38 -13.87
C GLU A 66 3.22 9.01 -14.64
N GLU A 67 2.47 8.23 -15.41
CA GLU A 67 1.29 8.70 -16.17
C GLU A 67 0.19 9.24 -15.26
N ALA A 68 -0.03 8.62 -14.11
CA ALA A 68 -1.01 9.06 -13.11
C ALA A 68 -0.50 10.21 -12.22
N LEU A 69 0.71 10.71 -12.48
CA LEU A 69 1.37 11.80 -11.74
C LEU A 69 1.46 11.53 -10.24
N VAL A 70 1.69 10.27 -9.87
CA VAL A 70 1.75 9.86 -8.46
C VAL A 70 3.01 10.43 -7.82
N SER A 71 2.83 11.22 -6.77
CA SER A 71 3.88 11.93 -6.05
C SER A 71 4.28 11.26 -4.73
N ALA A 72 3.46 10.33 -4.23
CA ALA A 72 3.73 9.56 -3.03
C ALA A 72 4.91 8.61 -3.22
N LYS A 73 5.83 8.56 -2.23
CA LYS A 73 6.99 7.65 -2.24
C LYS A 73 6.66 6.25 -1.75
N ASP A 74 5.65 6.14 -0.89
CA ASP A 74 5.18 4.87 -0.33
C ASP A 74 3.83 4.50 -0.93
N LEU A 75 3.69 3.23 -1.33
CA LEU A 75 2.44 2.67 -1.86
C LEU A 75 1.80 1.73 -0.85
N ASN A 76 0.48 1.80 -0.73
CA ASN A 76 -0.33 0.85 0.02
C ASN A 76 -0.83 -0.20 -0.97
N ILE A 77 -0.52 -1.46 -0.71
CA ILE A 77 -0.97 -2.59 -1.54
C ILE A 77 -1.89 -3.49 -0.74
N SER A 78 -2.70 -4.28 -1.43
CA SER A 78 -3.47 -5.37 -0.85
C SER A 78 -2.94 -6.71 -1.36
N VAL A 79 -3.09 -7.76 -0.55
CA VAL A 79 -2.85 -9.15 -0.93
C VAL A 79 -4.16 -9.92 -0.83
N SER A 80 -4.40 -10.83 -1.76
CA SER A 80 -5.59 -11.66 -1.79
C SER A 80 -5.30 -13.01 -2.45
N GLY A 81 -6.24 -13.94 -2.32
CA GLY A 81 -6.17 -15.26 -2.94
C GLY A 81 -5.94 -16.41 -1.95
N PRO A 82 -5.81 -17.65 -2.46
CA PRO A 82 -5.80 -18.86 -1.62
C PRO A 82 -4.64 -18.95 -0.63
N SER A 83 -3.57 -18.19 -0.85
CA SER A 83 -2.40 -18.12 0.04
C SER A 83 -2.58 -17.15 1.22
N VAL A 84 -3.67 -16.39 1.27
CA VAL A 84 -3.96 -15.48 2.39
C VAL A 84 -4.90 -16.18 3.36
N ILE A 85 -4.46 -16.34 4.61
CA ILE A 85 -5.23 -16.98 5.67
C ILE A 85 -5.69 -15.91 6.67
N VAL A 86 -7.00 -15.82 6.93
CA VAL A 86 -7.58 -14.95 7.96
C VAL A 86 -8.31 -15.82 8.99
N ARG A 87 -7.88 -15.75 10.25
CA ARG A 87 -8.46 -16.53 11.36
C ARG A 87 -8.63 -15.66 12.58
N LEU A 88 -9.79 -15.81 13.23
CA LEU A 88 -10.03 -15.27 14.57
C LEU A 88 -9.68 -16.36 15.59
N ILE A 89 -8.79 -16.04 16.52
CA ILE A 89 -8.40 -16.93 17.62
C ILE A 89 -8.70 -16.25 18.95
N SER A 90 -9.09 -17.04 19.95
CA SER A 90 -9.26 -16.55 21.32
C SER A 90 -7.94 -16.73 22.06
N MET A 91 -7.46 -15.67 22.70
CA MET A 91 -6.22 -15.68 23.48
C MET A 91 -6.49 -15.12 24.88
N PRO A 92 -5.77 -15.58 25.91
CA PRO A 92 -5.87 -14.98 27.24
C PRO A 92 -5.40 -13.52 27.21
N LYS A 93 -5.84 -12.72 28.20
CA LYS A 93 -5.35 -11.35 28.36
C LYS A 93 -3.87 -11.37 28.72
N MET A 94 -3.07 -10.59 28.01
CA MET A 94 -1.62 -10.50 28.18
C MET A 94 -1.13 -9.11 27.79
N THR A 95 0.15 -8.83 28.02
CA THR A 95 0.80 -7.57 27.58
C THR A 95 0.94 -7.54 26.05
N SER A 96 1.19 -6.36 25.47
CA SER A 96 1.40 -6.24 24.01
C SER A 96 2.66 -6.99 23.56
N GLU A 97 3.69 -7.01 24.41
CA GLU A 97 4.95 -7.70 24.18
C GLU A 97 4.76 -9.22 24.19
N ASP A 98 4.06 -9.75 25.19
CA ASP A 98 3.76 -11.18 25.29
C ASP A 98 2.86 -11.65 24.13
N LEU A 99 1.85 -10.83 23.77
CA LEU A 99 0.97 -11.11 22.64
C LEU A 99 1.73 -11.24 21.33
N LYS A 100 2.71 -10.36 21.09
CA LYS A 100 3.53 -10.42 19.88
C LYS A 100 4.32 -11.72 19.78
N GLY A 101 4.83 -12.23 20.90
CA GLY A 101 5.49 -13.54 20.96
C GLY A 101 4.51 -14.69 20.72
N ALA A 102 3.35 -14.65 21.38
CA ALA A 102 2.32 -15.69 21.29
C ALA A 102 1.69 -15.79 19.89
N ILE A 103 1.54 -14.67 19.17
CA ILE A 103 1.03 -14.66 17.78
C ILE A 103 1.87 -15.57 16.87
N ARG A 104 3.20 -15.57 17.00
CA ARG A 104 4.08 -16.39 16.16
C ARG A 104 3.84 -17.88 16.40
N PHE A 105 3.81 -18.29 17.67
CA PHE A 105 3.57 -19.68 18.06
C PHE A 105 2.18 -20.19 17.65
N GLU A 106 1.15 -19.35 17.78
CA GLU A 106 -0.19 -19.72 17.30
C GLU A 106 -0.24 -19.79 15.76
N ALA A 107 0.46 -18.90 15.05
CA ALA A 107 0.46 -18.88 13.59
C ALA A 107 1.07 -20.16 12.97
N GLU A 108 2.11 -20.74 13.58
CA GLU A 108 2.75 -21.99 13.12
C GLU A 108 1.74 -23.15 12.98
N LYS A 109 0.70 -23.18 13.81
CA LYS A 109 -0.32 -24.25 13.77
C LYS A 109 -1.25 -24.16 12.55
N PHE A 110 -1.30 -23.00 11.89
CA PHE A 110 -2.25 -22.71 10.80
C PHE A 110 -1.56 -22.43 9.46
N ILE A 111 -0.28 -22.09 9.47
CA ILE A 111 0.48 -21.72 8.28
C ILE A 111 1.22 -22.96 7.74
N PRO A 112 0.96 -23.40 6.50
CA PRO A 112 1.55 -24.61 5.93
C PRO A 112 2.97 -24.36 5.36
N PHE A 113 3.78 -23.57 6.06
CA PHE A 113 5.17 -23.25 5.71
C PHE A 113 5.91 -22.69 6.93
N ASP A 114 7.24 -22.68 6.88
CA ASP A 114 8.10 -22.23 7.97
C ASP A 114 8.01 -20.70 8.19
N ILE A 115 8.10 -20.26 9.45
CA ILE A 115 7.98 -18.85 9.90
C ILE A 115 9.27 -18.33 10.51
#